data_AF-R6S3K5-F1
#
_entry.id   AF-R6S3K5-F1
#
_cell.length_a   1.000
_cell.length_b   1.000
_cell.length_c   1.000
_cell.angle_alpha   90.00
_cell.angle_beta   90.00
_cell.angle_gamma   90.00
#
_symmetry.space_group_name_H-M   'P 1'
#
loop_
_entity.id
_entity.type
_entity.pdbx_description
1 polymer ?
#
loop_
_entity_poly.entity_id
_entity_poly.type
_entity_poly.pdbx_seq_one_letter_code
_entity_poly.pdbx_strand_id
1 'polypeptide(L)'
;MSIFCIALISTLICGLNKNKKNIFPIIMLIIICLFSLRMASIAYLIIVLLMLILYKKNNNVSTKWITFFIIGVVAIYIGVDQFKYYYSSSNDGVRNVMTKDAINIALSNFPFGYGFGSFGTFAAMDYGSSVYSELHYYTKLYGFERFGCDSFIACIFGQFGLFGGISYIIILFSLEIKALKIIDKKKSIALIGLASYFLISMFASTDIFNPNFLPLIMIFALIENDDYLELNKKIYEKQVI
;
A
#
# COMPACT_ATOMS: atom_id res chain seq x y z
N MET A 1 -6.02 3.37 13.22
CA MET A 1 -7.29 4.13 13.06
C MET A 1 -7.61 4.42 11.60
N SER A 2 -6.72 5.08 10.86
CA SER A 2 -6.95 5.41 9.44
C SER A 2 -7.16 4.19 8.52
N ILE A 3 -6.50 3.06 8.78
CA ILE A 3 -6.71 1.80 8.04
C ILE A 3 -8.20 1.38 8.06
N PHE A 4 -8.83 1.37 9.24
CA PHE A 4 -10.25 1.03 9.37
C PHE A 4 -11.15 2.02 8.62
N CYS A 5 -10.79 3.30 8.60
CA CYS A 5 -11.52 4.30 7.82
C CYS A 5 -11.42 4.05 6.32
N ILE A 6 -10.23 3.69 5.81
CA ILE A 6 -10.02 3.34 4.39
C ILE A 6 -10.85 2.11 4.00
N ALA A 7 -10.84 1.09 4.85
CA ALA A 7 -11.69 -0.10 4.73
C ALA A 7 -13.18 0.28 4.60
N LEU A 8 -13.70 1.07 5.54
CA LEU A 8 -15.11 1.49 5.56
C LEU A 8 -15.47 2.40 4.38
N ILE A 9 -14.59 3.31 3.97
CA ILE A 9 -14.81 4.15 2.79
C ILE A 9 -14.94 3.27 1.54
N SER A 10 -14.06 2.27 1.38
CA SER A 10 -14.07 1.36 0.23
C SER A 10 -15.39 0.59 0.11
N THR A 11 -15.90 0.06 1.24
CA THR A 11 -17.18 -0.67 1.25
C THR A 11 -18.36 0.26 1.01
N LEU A 12 -18.39 1.44 1.62
CA LEU A 12 -19.47 2.41 1.44
C LEU A 12 -19.55 2.96 0.01
N ILE A 13 -18.40 3.14 -0.66
CA ILE A 13 -18.34 3.53 -2.08
C ILE A 13 -19.04 2.50 -2.96
N CYS A 14 -18.79 1.20 -2.73
CA CYS A 14 -19.48 0.13 -3.45
C CYS A 14 -21.01 0.19 -3.23
N GLY A 15 -21.44 0.52 -2.01
CA GLY A 15 -22.85 0.67 -1.63
C GLY A 15 -23.54 1.93 -2.14
N LEU A 16 -22.83 2.90 -2.75
CA LEU A 16 -23.42 4.20 -3.14
C LEU A 16 -24.54 4.08 -4.18
N ASN A 17 -24.58 3.01 -4.98
CA ASN A 17 -25.69 2.78 -5.92
C ASN A 17 -27.00 2.41 -5.20
N LYS A 18 -26.88 1.71 -4.07
CA LYS A 18 -28.04 1.16 -3.32
C LYS A 18 -28.58 2.14 -2.30
N ASN A 19 -27.72 2.97 -1.69
CA ASN A 19 -28.14 3.88 -0.63
C ASN A 19 -27.37 5.21 -0.65
N LYS A 20 -28.04 6.30 -1.05
CA LYS A 20 -27.46 7.66 -1.06
C LYS A 20 -27.16 8.19 0.35
N LYS A 21 -27.75 7.61 1.41
CA LYS A 21 -27.45 7.98 2.80
C LYS A 21 -26.00 7.69 3.20
N ASN A 22 -25.29 6.85 2.44
CA ASN A 22 -23.88 6.52 2.67
C ASN A 22 -22.93 7.71 2.44
N ILE A 23 -23.38 8.81 1.82
CA ILE A 23 -22.53 9.99 1.57
C ILE A 23 -22.07 10.64 2.88
N PHE A 24 -22.97 10.79 3.85
CA PHE A 24 -22.65 11.42 5.13
C PHE A 24 -21.54 10.68 5.92
N PRO A 25 -21.62 9.36 6.16
CA PRO A 25 -20.54 8.63 6.84
C PRO A 25 -19.23 8.64 6.03
N ILE A 26 -19.28 8.62 4.69
CA ILE A 26 -18.06 8.76 3.86
C ILE A 26 -17.37 10.10 4.15
N ILE A 27 -18.11 11.21 4.20
CA ILE A 27 -17.54 12.54 4.48
C ILE A 27 -16.89 12.57 5.87
N MET A 28 -17.54 12.00 6.88
CA MET A 28 -16.97 11.92 8.23
C MET A 28 -15.66 11.11 8.26
N LEU A 29 -15.61 9.96 7.57
CA LEU A 29 -14.42 9.13 7.49
C LEU A 29 -13.28 9.80 6.73
N ILE A 30 -13.59 10.57 5.67
CA ILE A 30 -12.60 11.39 4.95
C ILE A 30 -11.96 12.40 5.90
N ILE A 31 -12.77 13.08 6.70
CA ILE A 31 -12.29 14.06 7.69
C ILE A 31 -11.34 13.39 8.68
N ILE A 32 -11.69 12.23 9.23
CA ILE A 32 -10.83 11.48 10.15
C ILE A 32 -9.50 11.07 9.48
N CYS A 33 -9.55 10.61 8.23
CA CYS A 33 -8.35 10.29 7.46
C CYS A 33 -7.44 11.50 7.26
N LEU A 34 -8.00 12.68 6.98
CA LEU A 34 -7.24 13.93 6.82
C LEU A 34 -6.58 14.36 8.15
N PHE A 35 -7.34 14.32 9.25
CA PHE A 35 -6.81 14.63 10.58
C PHE A 35 -5.75 13.64 11.07
N SER A 36 -5.67 12.43 10.50
CA SER A 36 -4.58 11.50 10.80
C SER A 36 -3.22 11.95 10.28
N LEU A 37 -3.18 12.90 9.33
CA LEU A 37 -1.98 13.42 8.67
C LEU A 37 -1.06 12.34 8.06
N ARG A 38 -1.59 11.13 7.89
CA ARG A 38 -0.83 9.98 7.40
C ARG A 38 -0.84 10.00 5.87
N MET A 39 0.33 10.17 5.28
CA MET A 39 0.50 10.35 3.83
C MET A 39 -0.14 9.24 2.99
N ALA A 40 0.00 7.98 3.40
CA ALA A 40 -0.63 6.85 2.69
C ALA A 40 -2.16 6.97 2.65
N SER A 41 -2.78 7.42 3.75
CA SER A 41 -4.23 7.62 3.83
C SER A 41 -4.69 8.80 2.99
N ILE A 42 -3.93 9.89 3.00
CA ILE A 42 -4.23 11.08 2.19
C ILE A 42 -4.11 10.74 0.70
N ALA A 43 -3.07 10.01 0.31
CA ALA A 43 -2.88 9.59 -1.07
C ALA A 43 -4.02 8.65 -1.55
N TYR A 44 -4.45 7.71 -0.71
CA TYR A 44 -5.64 6.89 -0.98
C TYR A 44 -6.87 7.77 -1.29
N LEU A 45 -7.14 8.77 -0.46
CA LEU A 45 -8.28 9.67 -0.65
C LEU A 45 -8.20 10.45 -1.96
N ILE A 46 -7.02 10.99 -2.28
CA ILE A 46 -6.77 11.74 -3.52
C ILE A 46 -7.03 10.85 -4.74
N ILE A 47 -6.52 9.62 -4.73
CA ILE A 47 -6.70 8.66 -5.82
C ILE A 47 -8.18 8.33 -6.00
N VAL A 48 -8.90 8.00 -4.93
CA VAL A 48 -10.33 7.67 -5.00
C VAL A 48 -11.17 8.84 -5.50
N LEU A 49 -10.94 10.06 -4.98
CA LEU A 49 -11.65 11.26 -5.40
C LEU A 49 -11.41 11.57 -6.89
N LEU A 50 -10.16 11.48 -7.33
CA LEU A 50 -9.82 11.72 -8.73
C LEU A 50 -10.47 10.68 -9.64
N MET A 51 -10.43 9.39 -9.27
CA MET A 51 -11.08 8.34 -10.05
C MET A 51 -12.61 8.53 -10.13
N LEU A 52 -13.26 9.00 -9.05
CA LEU A 52 -14.69 9.37 -9.08
C LEU A 52 -14.98 10.51 -10.06
N ILE A 53 -14.14 11.54 -10.10
CA ILE A 53 -14.27 12.66 -11.05
C ILE A 53 -14.10 12.18 -12.50
N LEU A 54 -13.10 11.33 -12.76
CA LEU A 54 -12.82 10.81 -14.10
C LEU A 54 -13.93 9.93 -14.64
N TYR A 55 -14.42 8.99 -13.84
CA TYR A 55 -15.49 8.09 -14.26
C TYR A 55 -16.83 8.81 -14.47
N LYS A 56 -17.02 9.98 -13.85
CA LYS A 56 -18.17 10.86 -14.12
C LYS A 56 -18.01 11.66 -15.42
N LYS A 57 -16.79 12.10 -15.75
CA LYS A 57 -16.51 13.01 -16.87
C LYS A 57 -16.38 12.30 -18.22
N ASN A 58 -15.93 11.04 -18.30
CA ASN A 58 -15.71 10.40 -19.60
C ASN A 58 -15.70 8.86 -19.59
N ASN A 59 -16.24 8.25 -20.65
CA ASN A 59 -16.04 6.81 -20.97
C ASN A 59 -14.77 6.56 -21.79
N ASN A 60 -14.11 7.59 -22.31
CA ASN A 60 -12.94 7.43 -23.19
C ASN A 60 -11.66 7.12 -22.42
N VAL A 61 -10.93 6.12 -22.89
CA VAL A 61 -9.74 5.54 -22.24
C VAL A 61 -8.53 6.48 -22.27
N SER A 62 -8.41 7.36 -23.28
CA SER A 62 -7.26 8.27 -23.43
C SER A 62 -7.13 9.32 -22.33
N THR A 63 -8.26 9.82 -21.80
CA THR A 63 -8.26 10.79 -20.69
C THR A 63 -7.86 10.17 -19.35
N LYS A 64 -7.88 8.83 -19.25
CA LYS A 64 -7.47 8.11 -18.02
C LYS A 64 -5.95 8.15 -17.85
N TRP A 65 -5.18 7.91 -18.91
CA TRP A 65 -3.71 7.93 -18.87
C TRP A 65 -3.12 9.30 -18.51
N ILE A 66 -3.65 10.37 -19.11
CA ILE A 66 -3.27 11.75 -18.76
C ILE A 66 -3.53 12.04 -17.29
N THR A 67 -4.61 11.46 -16.73
CA THR A 67 -4.93 11.67 -15.33
C THR A 67 -4.10 10.81 -14.39
N PHE A 68 -3.79 9.55 -14.73
CA PHE A 68 -2.80 8.76 -14.02
C PHE A 68 -1.44 9.47 -13.96
N PHE A 69 -1.06 10.13 -15.06
CA PHE A 69 0.14 10.97 -15.10
C PHE A 69 0.04 12.16 -14.13
N ILE A 70 -1.06 12.93 -14.16
CA ILE A 70 -1.28 14.05 -13.23
C ILE A 70 -1.32 13.57 -11.77
N ILE A 71 -1.97 12.44 -11.49
CA ILE A 71 -2.01 11.80 -10.16
C ILE A 71 -0.60 11.46 -9.71
N GLY A 72 0.19 10.82 -10.56
CA GLY A 72 1.58 10.48 -10.27
C GLY A 72 2.40 11.72 -9.94
N VAL A 73 2.28 12.78 -10.74
CA VAL A 73 3.00 14.05 -10.52
C VAL A 73 2.60 14.72 -9.21
N VAL A 74 1.30 14.82 -8.92
CA VAL A 74 0.80 15.43 -7.67
C VAL A 74 1.20 14.60 -6.46
N ALA A 75 1.10 13.27 -6.53
CA ALA A 75 1.51 12.38 -5.45
C ALA A 75 3.02 12.46 -5.17
N ILE A 76 3.85 12.53 -6.23
CA ILE A 76 5.29 12.75 -6.09
C ILE A 76 5.54 14.10 -5.44
N TYR A 77 4.95 15.18 -5.94
CA TYR A 77 5.16 16.53 -5.41
C TYR A 77 4.82 16.63 -3.91
N ILE A 78 3.67 16.11 -3.50
CA ILE A 78 3.24 16.09 -2.09
C ILE A 78 4.12 15.16 -1.24
N GLY A 79 4.58 14.05 -1.83
CA GLY A 79 5.41 13.04 -1.15
C GLY A 79 6.89 13.39 -1.03
N VAL A 80 7.42 14.33 -1.83
CA VAL A 80 8.86 14.61 -1.93
C VAL A 80 9.45 15.05 -0.59
N ASP A 81 8.79 15.92 0.16
CA ASP A 81 9.36 16.43 1.41
C ASP A 81 9.40 15.36 2.49
N GLN A 82 8.36 14.52 2.59
CA GLN A 82 8.37 13.35 3.47
C GLN A 82 9.43 12.33 3.03
N PHE A 83 9.54 12.07 1.73
CA PHE A 83 10.54 11.16 1.21
C PHE A 83 11.95 11.66 1.55
N LYS A 84 12.23 12.95 1.34
CA LYS A 84 13.51 13.57 1.73
C LYS A 84 13.73 13.49 3.23
N TYR A 85 12.72 13.73 4.05
CA TYR A 85 12.85 13.65 5.50
C TYR A 85 13.28 12.23 5.95
N TYR A 86 12.65 11.18 5.43
CA TYR A 86 12.93 9.80 5.85
C TYR A 86 14.12 9.14 5.14
N TYR A 87 14.48 9.58 3.93
CA TYR A 87 15.51 8.94 3.09
C TYR A 87 16.71 9.85 2.74
N SER A 88 16.64 11.16 3.00
CA SER A 88 17.68 12.13 2.60
C SER A 88 18.23 13.02 3.72
N SER A 89 17.48 13.28 4.79
CA SER A 89 17.92 14.17 5.88
C SER A 89 18.80 13.42 6.88
N SER A 90 20.07 13.84 6.94
CA SER A 90 21.19 13.34 7.77
C SER A 90 21.44 11.82 7.69
N ASN A 91 22.70 11.40 7.80
CA ASN A 91 23.11 9.99 7.73
C ASN A 91 22.59 9.11 8.89
N ASP A 92 21.62 9.60 9.66
CA ASP A 92 21.18 9.06 10.95
C ASP A 92 19.70 8.64 10.96
N GLY A 93 18.95 8.89 9.88
CA GLY A 93 17.57 8.44 9.77
C GLY A 93 17.48 6.91 9.74
N VAL A 94 16.84 6.30 10.73
CA VAL A 94 16.71 4.83 10.87
C VAL A 94 16.24 4.18 9.58
N ARG A 95 15.14 4.69 8.98
CA ARG A 95 14.60 4.18 7.72
C ARG A 95 15.61 4.22 6.57
N ASN A 96 16.39 5.29 6.46
CA ASN A 96 17.42 5.44 5.43
C ASN A 96 18.53 4.40 5.59
N VAL A 97 19.11 4.33 6.80
CA VAL A 97 20.20 3.41 7.13
C VAL A 97 19.77 1.97 6.91
N MET A 98 18.62 1.57 7.48
CA MET A 98 18.10 0.21 7.32
C MET A 98 17.81 -0.14 5.86
N THR A 99 17.28 0.80 5.07
CA THR A 99 16.99 0.53 3.65
C THR A 99 18.28 0.38 2.84
N LYS A 100 19.29 1.20 3.11
CA LYS A 100 20.61 1.07 2.47
C LYS A 100 21.27 -0.27 2.80
N ASP A 101 21.27 -0.64 4.07
CA ASP A 101 21.86 -1.91 4.52
C ASP A 101 21.09 -3.10 3.96
N ALA A 102 19.75 -3.06 3.93
CA ALA A 102 18.94 -4.09 3.30
C ALA A 102 19.25 -4.27 1.80
N ILE A 103 19.49 -3.19 1.07
CA ILE A 103 19.89 -3.26 -0.35
C ILE A 103 21.29 -3.88 -0.46
N ASN A 104 22.24 -3.48 0.38
CA ASN A 104 23.57 -4.07 0.40
C ASN A 104 23.51 -5.58 0.69
N ILE A 105 22.70 -5.98 1.66
CA ILE A 105 22.42 -7.38 2.00
C ILE A 105 21.86 -8.13 0.78
N ALA A 106 20.86 -7.55 0.11
CA ALA A 106 20.21 -8.19 -1.03
C ALA A 106 21.17 -8.37 -2.21
N LEU A 107 22.14 -7.47 -2.37
CA LEU A 107 23.17 -7.55 -3.41
C LEU A 107 24.29 -8.54 -3.03
N SER A 108 24.71 -8.58 -1.76
CA SER A 108 25.77 -9.49 -1.31
C SER A 108 25.33 -10.94 -1.20
N ASN A 109 24.05 -11.19 -0.91
CA ASN A 109 23.48 -12.53 -0.70
C ASN A 109 22.60 -13.02 -1.87
N PHE A 110 22.79 -12.45 -3.07
CA PHE A 110 21.97 -12.74 -4.24
C PHE A 110 21.76 -14.25 -4.47
N PRO A 111 20.53 -14.71 -4.81
CA PRO A 111 19.31 -13.91 -5.06
C PRO A 111 18.46 -13.63 -3.81
N PHE A 112 18.78 -14.27 -2.70
CA PHE A 112 18.02 -14.20 -1.45
C PHE A 112 18.65 -13.21 -0.47
N GLY A 113 18.03 -13.04 0.70
CA GLY A 113 18.61 -12.26 1.79
C GLY A 113 19.13 -13.19 2.89
N TYR A 114 19.20 -12.69 4.12
CA TYR A 114 19.61 -13.49 5.28
C TYR A 114 18.56 -14.50 5.77
N GLY A 115 17.38 -14.54 5.15
CA GLY A 115 16.31 -15.47 5.50
C GLY A 115 15.33 -14.92 6.55
N PHE A 116 14.37 -15.76 6.94
CA PHE A 116 13.26 -15.36 7.81
C PHE A 116 13.72 -14.90 9.19
N GLY A 117 13.15 -13.80 9.68
CA GLY A 117 13.41 -13.28 11.02
C GLY A 117 14.82 -12.70 11.22
N SER A 118 15.58 -12.49 10.15
CA SER A 118 17.00 -12.07 10.24
C SER A 118 17.19 -10.56 10.25
N PHE A 119 16.34 -9.79 9.57
CA PHE A 119 16.49 -8.34 9.42
C PHE A 119 15.15 -7.61 9.34
N GLY A 120 15.05 -6.43 9.97
CA GLY A 120 13.89 -5.53 9.84
C GLY A 120 12.59 -6.01 10.47
N THR A 121 12.63 -7.08 11.29
CA THR A 121 11.47 -7.62 12.01
C THR A 121 11.65 -7.48 13.52
N PHE A 122 10.54 -7.56 14.25
CA PHE A 122 10.56 -7.49 15.71
C PHE A 122 11.28 -8.71 16.28
N ALA A 123 11.05 -9.89 15.69
CA ALA A 123 11.76 -11.12 16.02
C ALA A 123 13.28 -10.99 15.83
N ALA A 124 13.73 -10.36 14.75
CA ALA A 124 15.17 -10.16 14.51
C ALA A 124 15.84 -9.36 15.64
N MET A 125 15.12 -8.40 16.23
CA MET A 125 15.64 -7.64 17.37
C MET A 125 15.54 -8.41 18.68
N ASP A 126 14.36 -8.96 18.97
CA ASP A 126 14.04 -9.61 20.24
C ASP A 126 14.94 -10.82 20.49
N TYR A 127 15.21 -11.60 19.42
CA TYR A 127 16.11 -12.75 19.48
C TYR A 127 17.58 -12.42 19.15
N GLY A 128 17.93 -11.15 18.95
CA GLY A 128 19.32 -10.73 18.79
C GLY A 128 20.01 -11.29 17.53
N SER A 129 19.40 -11.11 16.36
CA SER A 129 19.94 -11.58 15.09
C SER A 129 21.40 -11.15 14.88
N SER A 130 22.26 -12.09 14.48
CA SER A 130 23.69 -11.85 14.24
C SER A 130 23.94 -10.78 13.18
N VAL A 131 23.00 -10.61 12.23
CA VAL A 131 23.04 -9.60 11.17
C VAL A 131 23.18 -8.18 11.74
N TYR A 132 22.50 -7.88 12.85
CA TYR A 132 22.59 -6.56 13.50
C TYR A 132 23.95 -6.33 14.15
N SER A 133 24.63 -7.40 14.58
CA SER A 133 26.00 -7.33 15.10
C SER A 133 27.01 -7.13 13.99
N GLU A 134 26.86 -7.85 12.88
CA GLU A 134 27.68 -7.70 11.67
C GLU A 134 27.57 -6.28 11.07
N LEU A 135 26.39 -5.68 11.13
CA LEU A 135 26.14 -4.30 10.67
C LEU A 135 26.47 -3.23 11.72
N HIS A 136 26.98 -3.63 12.90
CA HIS A 136 27.37 -2.74 14.00
C HIS A 136 26.22 -1.90 14.60
N TYR A 137 24.97 -2.38 14.53
CA TYR A 137 23.80 -1.64 15.06
C TYR A 137 23.82 -1.57 16.60
N TYR A 138 24.48 -2.51 17.27
CA TYR A 138 24.62 -2.51 18.73
C TYR A 138 25.74 -1.58 19.25
N THR A 139 26.73 -1.27 18.40
CA THR A 139 27.94 -0.53 18.81
C THR A 139 27.99 0.90 18.28
N LYS A 140 27.35 1.19 17.13
CA LYS A 140 27.18 2.57 16.65
C LYS A 140 26.02 3.23 17.41
N LEU A 141 26.33 4.13 18.36
CA LEU A 141 25.66 5.39 18.79
C LEU A 141 24.12 5.54 18.83
N TYR A 142 23.33 4.54 18.48
CA TYR A 142 21.91 4.66 18.25
C TYR A 142 21.23 3.63 19.13
N GLY A 143 20.40 4.07 20.07
CA GLY A 143 19.69 3.17 20.99
C GLY A 143 19.02 2.04 20.22
N PHE A 144 19.42 0.81 20.51
CA PHE A 144 19.03 -0.42 19.79
C PHE A 144 17.53 -0.47 19.49
N GLU A 145 16.70 -0.02 20.44
CA GLU A 145 15.25 0.10 20.34
C GLU A 145 14.74 0.91 19.13
N ARG A 146 15.56 1.79 18.55
CA ARG A 146 15.19 2.65 17.42
C ARG A 146 15.18 1.94 16.07
N PHE A 147 15.88 0.81 15.89
CA PHE A 147 15.96 0.10 14.59
C PHE A 147 14.91 -1.00 14.42
N GLY A 148 13.87 -0.98 15.25
CA GLY A 148 12.79 -1.94 15.17
C GLY A 148 11.74 -1.59 14.15
N CYS A 149 11.62 -2.45 13.13
CA CYS A 149 10.51 -2.47 12.19
C CYS A 149 10.06 -1.10 11.71
N ASP A 150 11.00 -0.22 11.33
CA ASP A 150 10.65 1.12 10.85
C ASP A 150 10.51 1.18 9.31
N SER A 151 10.97 0.14 8.61
CA SER A 151 10.93 0.09 7.14
C SER A 151 10.50 -1.28 6.64
N PHE A 152 9.31 -1.36 6.06
CA PHE A 152 8.79 -2.59 5.46
C PHE A 152 9.63 -3.03 4.26
N ILE A 153 10.03 -2.07 3.40
CA ILE A 153 10.87 -2.35 2.25
C ILE A 153 12.25 -2.90 2.66
N ALA A 154 12.88 -2.33 3.70
CA ALA A 154 14.15 -2.83 4.21
C ALA A 154 14.03 -4.27 4.72
N CYS A 155 12.91 -4.58 5.36
CA CYS A 155 12.61 -5.91 5.87
C CYS A 155 12.47 -6.95 4.75
N ILE A 156 11.78 -6.63 3.65
CA ILE A 156 11.68 -7.53 2.48
C ILE A 156 13.05 -7.78 1.85
N PHE A 157 13.80 -6.72 1.53
CA PHE A 157 15.09 -6.86 0.87
C PHE A 157 16.12 -7.54 1.78
N GLY A 158 16.14 -7.24 3.07
CA GLY A 158 17.07 -7.85 4.02
C GLY A 158 16.83 -9.35 4.23
N GLN A 159 15.57 -9.79 4.28
CA GLN A 159 15.24 -11.21 4.50
C GLN A 159 15.23 -12.03 3.21
N PHE A 160 14.60 -11.51 2.16
CA PHE A 160 14.29 -12.25 0.94
C PHE A 160 15.09 -11.79 -0.28
N GLY A 161 15.96 -10.81 -0.12
CA GLY A 161 16.82 -10.31 -1.18
C GLY A 161 16.04 -9.64 -2.31
N LEU A 162 16.68 -9.59 -3.49
CA LEU A 162 16.03 -9.09 -4.70
C LEU A 162 14.84 -9.94 -5.12
N PHE A 163 14.90 -11.26 -4.90
CA PHE A 163 13.81 -12.17 -5.23
C PHE A 163 12.50 -11.79 -4.51
N GLY A 164 12.55 -11.58 -3.19
CA GLY A 164 11.37 -11.16 -2.44
C GLY A 164 10.88 -9.76 -2.81
N GLY A 165 11.80 -8.81 -2.99
CA GLY A 165 11.47 -7.45 -3.43
C GLY A 165 10.72 -7.42 -4.75
N ILE A 166 11.24 -8.11 -5.76
CA ILE A 166 10.62 -8.21 -7.09
C ILE A 166 9.28 -8.95 -7.01
N SER A 167 9.22 -10.07 -6.29
CA SER A 167 7.98 -10.84 -6.13
C SER A 167 6.87 -10.02 -5.50
N TYR A 168 7.20 -9.24 -4.46
CA TYR A 168 6.24 -8.37 -3.80
C TYR A 168 5.72 -7.26 -4.73
N ILE A 169 6.61 -6.63 -5.49
CA ILE A 169 6.22 -5.62 -6.49
C ILE A 169 5.30 -6.22 -7.57
N ILE A 170 5.60 -7.42 -8.06
CA ILE A 170 4.76 -8.14 -9.03
C ILE A 170 3.35 -8.38 -8.46
N ILE A 171 3.25 -8.83 -7.20
CA ILE A 171 1.97 -9.03 -6.53
C ILE A 171 1.18 -7.73 -6.50
N LEU A 172 1.80 -6.62 -6.08
CA LEU A 172 1.11 -5.33 -6.02
C LEU A 172 0.60 -4.84 -7.38
N PHE A 173 1.41 -4.96 -8.44
CA PHE A 173 0.97 -4.62 -9.79
C PHE A 173 -0.14 -5.56 -10.29
N SER A 174 -0.10 -6.84 -9.91
CA SER A 174 -1.17 -7.77 -10.26
C SER A 174 -2.51 -7.38 -9.63
N LEU A 175 -2.51 -6.84 -8.41
CA LEU A 175 -3.71 -6.32 -7.74
C LEU A 175 -4.28 -5.10 -8.46
N GLU A 176 -3.43 -4.18 -8.90
CA GLU A 176 -3.84 -3.03 -9.71
C GLU A 176 -4.48 -3.47 -11.05
N ILE A 177 -3.85 -4.42 -11.76
CA ILE A 177 -4.39 -4.96 -13.01
C ILE A 177 -5.74 -5.63 -12.78
N LYS A 178 -5.91 -6.38 -11.69
CA LYS A 178 -7.19 -6.98 -11.31
C LYS A 178 -8.25 -5.90 -11.04
N ALA A 179 -7.90 -4.88 -10.26
CA ALA A 179 -8.81 -3.78 -9.93
C ALA A 179 -9.30 -3.00 -11.17
N LEU A 180 -8.45 -2.87 -12.20
CA LEU A 180 -8.80 -2.25 -13.48
C LEU A 180 -9.76 -3.09 -14.36
N LYS A 181 -9.79 -4.41 -14.16
CA LYS A 181 -10.65 -5.34 -14.92
C LYS A 181 -12.07 -5.46 -14.37
N ILE A 182 -12.31 -4.92 -13.18
CA ILE A 182 -13.60 -4.94 -12.49
C ILE A 182 -14.64 -4.17 -13.29
N ILE A 183 -15.82 -4.75 -13.45
CA ILE A 183 -16.86 -4.23 -14.33
C ILE A 183 -17.63 -3.10 -13.67
N ASP A 184 -18.02 -3.26 -12.40
CA ASP A 184 -18.64 -2.16 -11.67
C ASP A 184 -17.60 -1.06 -11.40
N LYS A 185 -17.81 0.10 -12.00
CA LYS A 185 -16.92 1.26 -11.89
C LYS A 185 -16.64 1.64 -10.43
N LYS A 186 -17.61 1.57 -9.52
CA LYS A 186 -17.44 1.95 -8.11
C LYS A 186 -16.61 0.92 -7.36
N LYS A 187 -16.84 -0.37 -7.63
CA LYS A 187 -16.01 -1.47 -7.10
C LYS A 187 -14.57 -1.33 -7.61
N SER A 188 -14.39 -1.04 -8.89
CA SER A 188 -13.07 -0.78 -9.50
C SER A 188 -12.35 0.39 -8.83
N ILE A 189 -13.04 1.52 -8.61
CA ILE A 189 -12.46 2.69 -7.90
C ILE A 189 -11.98 2.32 -6.49
N ALA A 190 -12.82 1.59 -5.72
CA ALA A 190 -12.47 1.16 -4.38
C ALA A 190 -11.22 0.25 -4.39
N LEU A 191 -11.18 -0.72 -5.31
CA LEU A 191 -10.07 -1.66 -5.44
C LEU A 191 -8.77 -1.00 -5.91
N ILE A 192 -8.83 -0.06 -6.87
CA ILE A 192 -7.65 0.73 -7.30
C ILE A 192 -7.12 1.55 -6.12
N GLY A 193 -8.01 2.21 -5.37
CA GLY A 193 -7.62 2.93 -4.16
C GLY A 193 -6.88 2.01 -3.17
N LEU A 194 -7.45 0.84 -2.87
CA LEU A 194 -6.85 -0.13 -1.95
C LEU A 194 -5.49 -0.66 -2.45
N ALA A 195 -5.38 -1.05 -3.72
CA ALA A 195 -4.13 -1.52 -4.31
C ALA A 195 -3.04 -0.43 -4.28
N SER A 196 -3.41 0.81 -4.59
CA SER A 196 -2.50 1.96 -4.52
C SER A 196 -2.09 2.26 -3.08
N TYR A 197 -2.99 2.10 -2.11
CA TYR A 197 -2.64 2.21 -0.69
C TYR A 197 -1.60 1.15 -0.27
N PHE A 198 -1.68 -0.08 -0.78
CA PHE A 198 -0.68 -1.12 -0.52
C PHE A 198 0.69 -0.75 -1.08
N LEU A 199 0.73 -0.24 -2.33
CA LEU A 199 1.95 0.27 -2.97
C LEU A 199 2.59 1.40 -2.18
N ILE A 200 1.80 2.38 -1.75
CA ILE A 200 2.34 3.54 -1.01
C ILE A 200 2.77 3.13 0.40
N SER A 201 2.00 2.26 1.05
CA SER A 201 2.29 1.81 2.42
C SER A 201 3.60 1.02 2.51
N MET A 202 4.02 0.36 1.44
CA MET A 202 5.32 -0.33 1.34
C MET A 202 6.51 0.59 1.65
N PHE A 203 6.44 1.86 1.23
CA PHE A 203 7.50 2.85 1.44
C PHE A 203 7.21 3.77 2.64
N ALA A 204 5.94 4.09 2.85
CA ALA A 204 5.55 5.11 3.82
C ALA A 204 5.50 4.60 5.26
N SER A 205 5.37 3.28 5.48
CA SER A 205 5.03 2.76 6.80
C SER A 205 5.34 1.28 7.00
N THR A 206 5.14 0.80 8.23
CA THR A 206 5.21 -0.63 8.58
C THR A 206 3.84 -1.24 8.89
N ASP A 207 2.77 -0.56 8.47
CA ASP A 207 1.38 -0.99 8.66
C ASP A 207 1.10 -2.39 8.15
N ILE A 208 1.83 -2.85 7.12
CA ILE A 208 1.67 -4.19 6.52
C ILE A 208 2.01 -5.30 7.53
N PHE A 209 2.91 -5.06 8.49
CA PHE A 209 3.19 -6.01 9.57
C PHE A 209 2.13 -6.01 10.66
N ASN A 210 1.23 -5.03 10.67
CA ASN A 210 0.22 -4.90 11.70
C ASN A 210 -1.03 -5.74 11.33
N PRO A 211 -1.60 -6.51 12.28
CA PRO A 211 -2.86 -7.22 12.06
C PRO A 211 -4.01 -6.33 11.58
N ASN A 212 -3.96 -5.02 11.86
CA ASN A 212 -4.92 -4.03 11.39
C ASN A 212 -4.95 -3.88 9.86
N PHE A 213 -3.98 -4.42 9.12
CA PHE A 213 -3.98 -4.44 7.65
C PHE A 213 -4.90 -5.52 7.07
N LEU A 214 -5.19 -6.58 7.84
CA LEU A 214 -6.03 -7.71 7.41
C LEU A 214 -7.42 -7.29 6.90
N PRO A 215 -8.16 -6.37 7.54
CA PRO A 215 -9.43 -5.87 7.02
C PRO A 215 -9.35 -5.31 5.59
N LEU A 216 -8.24 -4.67 5.20
CA LEU A 216 -8.09 -4.13 3.85
C LEU A 216 -7.97 -5.25 2.81
N ILE A 217 -7.18 -6.28 3.11
CA ILE A 217 -7.03 -7.45 2.24
C ILE A 217 -8.36 -8.19 2.12
N MET A 218 -9.07 -8.38 3.24
CA MET A 218 -10.38 -9.04 3.24
C MET A 218 -11.40 -8.27 2.39
N ILE A 219 -11.46 -6.94 2.54
CA ILE A 219 -12.38 -6.11 1.74
C ILE A 219 -12.00 -6.14 0.26
N PHE A 220 -10.71 -6.12 -0.06
CA PHE A 220 -10.26 -6.28 -1.44
C PHE A 220 -10.78 -7.59 -2.04
N ALA A 221 -10.56 -8.71 -1.35
CA ALA A 221 -11.00 -10.03 -1.81
C ALA A 221 -12.53 -10.15 -1.91
N LEU A 222 -13.27 -9.58 -0.95
CA LEU A 222 -14.74 -9.59 -0.97
C LEU A 222 -15.30 -8.81 -2.16
N ILE A 223 -14.78 -7.62 -2.46
CA ILE A 223 -15.25 -6.80 -3.58
C ILE A 223 -14.90 -7.48 -4.91
N GLU A 224 -13.69 -8.05 -5.05
CA GLU A 224 -13.28 -8.81 -6.24
C GLU A 224 -14.22 -10.00 -6.49
N ASN A 225 -14.51 -10.79 -5.44
CA ASN A 225 -15.37 -11.96 -5.55
C ASN A 225 -16.83 -11.59 -5.87
N ASP A 226 -17.36 -10.51 -5.27
CA ASP A 226 -18.72 -10.03 -5.54
C ASP A 226 -18.89 -9.59 -7.01
N ASP A 227 -17.91 -8.90 -7.61
CA ASP A 227 -17.94 -8.56 -9.04
C ASP A 227 -17.83 -9.81 -9.94
N TYR A 228 -17.00 -10.78 -9.57
CA TYR A 228 -16.88 -12.06 -10.28
C TYR A 228 -18.21 -12.83 -10.32
N LEU A 229 -18.92 -12.90 -9.19
CA LEU A 229 -20.24 -13.54 -9.11
C LEU A 229 -21.29 -12.81 -9.97
N GLU A 230 -21.30 -11.48 -9.95
CA GLU A 230 -22.19 -10.67 -10.80
C GLU A 230 -21.91 -10.86 -12.30
N LEU A 231 -20.64 -10.96 -12.69
CA LEU A 231 -20.24 -11.24 -14.06
C LEU A 231 -20.73 -12.63 -14.51
N ASN A 232 -20.49 -13.67 -13.72
CA ASN A 232 -20.93 -15.02 -14.05
C ASN A 232 -22.45 -15.09 -14.21
N LYS A 233 -23.21 -14.47 -13.30
CA LYS A 233 -24.67 -14.40 -13.41
C LYS A 233 -25.13 -13.78 -14.73
N LYS A 234 -24.52 -12.67 -15.16
CA LYS A 234 -24.83 -12.02 -16.45
C LYS A 234 -24.48 -12.88 -17.66
N ILE A 235 -23.45 -13.71 -17.57
CA ILE A 235 -23.08 -14.65 -18.65
C ILE A 235 -24.11 -15.77 -18.75
N TYR A 236 -24.50 -16.38 -17.62
CA TYR A 236 -25.54 -17.42 -17.60
C TYR A 236 -26.88 -16.90 -18.13
N GLU A 237 -27.32 -15.71 -17.72
CA GLU A 237 -28.58 -15.12 -18.20
C GLU A 237 -28.57 -14.88 -19.72
N LYS A 238 -27.40 -14.60 -20.33
CA LYS A 238 -27.26 -14.44 -21.79
C LYS A 238 -27.25 -15.75 -22.58
N GLN A 239 -26.98 -16.89 -21.95
CA GLN A 239 -26.95 -18.20 -22.61
C GLN A 239 -28.32 -18.87 -22.65
N VAL A 240 -29.27 -18.40 -21.84
CA VAL A 240 -30.62 -18.96 -21.70
C VAL A 240 -31.66 -18.26 -22.60
N ILE A 241 -31.25 -17.21 -23.32
CA ILE A 241 -32.05 -16.44 -24.30
C ILE A 241 -31.54 -16.76 -25.71
#